data_AF-A0A955LCH9-F1
#
_entry.id   AF-A0A955LCH9-F1
#
_cell.length_a   1.000
_cell.length_b   1.000
_cell.length_c   1.000
_cell.angle_alpha   90.00
_cell.angle_beta   90.00
_cell.angle_gamma   90.00
#
_symmetry.space_group_name_H-M   'P 1'
#
loop_
_entity.id
_entity.type
_entity.pdbx_description
1 polymer ?
#
loop_
_entity_poly.entity_id
_entity_poly.type
_entity_poly.pdbx_seq_one_letter_code
_entity_poly.pdbx_strand_id
1 'polypeptide(L)' 'AVFGAFLGFFAGSLPGLLIGPFVGAVLGELINGRDLLQSAKSGAAALTGMLSGVFMKVFIVLVMILTFTIGMTIG' A
#
# COMPACT_ATOMS: atom_id res chain seq x y z
N ALA A 1 -3.01 1.55 10.19
CA ALA A 1 -2.94 1.31 8.73
C ALA A 1 -4.31 1.09 8.08
N VAL A 2 -5.05 0.01 8.37
CA VAL A 2 -6.32 -0.34 7.67
C VAL A 2 -7.36 0.80 7.72
N PHE A 3 -7.58 1.41 8.88
CA PHE A 3 -8.52 2.53 9.04
C PHE A 3 -8.11 3.79 8.26
N GLY A 4 -6.80 4.08 8.18
CA GLY A 4 -6.28 5.22 7.41
C GLY A 4 -6.35 5.01 5.90
N ALA A 5 -6.17 3.77 5.43
CA ALA A 5 -6.39 3.41 4.04
C ALA A 5 -7.88 3.51 3.65
N PHE A 6 -8.79 3.08 4.53
CA PHE A 6 -10.24 3.23 4.34
C PHE A 6 -10.68 4.70 4.30
N LEU A 7 -10.19 5.54 5.22
CA LEU A 7 -10.45 6.98 5.22
C LEU A 7 -9.83 7.70 4.00
N GLY A 8 -8.62 7.33 3.60
CA GLY A 8 -7.96 7.86 2.41
C GLY A 8 -8.63 7.48 1.10
N PHE A 9 -9.22 6.28 1.03
CA PHE A 9 -10.00 5.81 -0.12
C PHE A 9 -11.33 6.57 -0.27
N PHE A 10 -12.01 6.87 0.85
CA PHE A 10 -13.24 7.66 0.85
C PHE A 10 -13.03 9.17 0.66
N ALA A 11 -11.83 9.70 0.92
CA ALA A 11 -11.48 11.12 0.75
C ALA A 11 -11.23 11.54 -0.72
N GLY A 12 -11.44 10.66 -1.70
CA GLY A 12 -11.77 11.03 -3.08
C GLY A 12 -10.70 11.75 -3.92
N SER A 13 -9.45 11.83 -3.46
CA SER A 13 -8.38 12.52 -4.19
C SER A 13 -7.09 11.71 -4.13
N LEU A 14 -6.37 11.60 -5.26
CA LEU A 14 -5.04 10.98 -5.39
C LEU A 14 -4.11 11.22 -4.17
N PRO A 15 -4.07 12.43 -3.57
CA PRO A 15 -3.35 12.66 -2.31
C PRO A 15 -3.89 11.91 -1.09
N GLY A 16 -5.20 11.72 -0.93
CA GLY A 16 -5.82 10.99 0.18
C GLY A 16 -5.41 9.51 0.25
N LEU A 17 -5.14 8.86 -0.90
CA LEU A 17 -4.67 7.48 -0.96
C LEU A 17 -3.20 7.33 -0.51
N LEU A 18 -2.37 8.36 -0.65
CA LEU A 18 -1.00 8.40 -0.11
C LEU A 18 -0.98 8.90 1.35
N ILE A 19 -1.77 9.92 1.66
CA ILE A 19 -1.79 10.52 2.99
C ILE A 19 -2.46 9.58 4.01
N GLY A 20 -3.47 8.81 3.61
CA GLY A 20 -4.17 7.85 4.48
C GLY A 20 -3.26 6.77 5.11
N PRO A 21 -2.43 6.04 4.32
CA PRO A 21 -1.43 5.11 4.84
C PRO A 21 -0.34 5.80 5.65
N PHE A 22 0.13 6.97 5.22
CA PHE A 22 1.17 7.74 5.92
C PHE A 22 0.71 8.16 7.31
N VAL A 23 -0.46 8.81 7.40
CA VAL A 23 -1.10 9.22 8.66
C VAL A 23 -1.44 7.99 9.49
N GLY A 24 -1.95 6.92 8.88
CA GLY A 24 -2.29 5.67 9.56
C GLY A 24 -1.10 4.85 10.05
N ALA A 25 0.11 5.09 9.54
CA ALA A 25 1.37 4.51 10.01
C ALA A 25 2.01 5.38 11.11
N VAL A 26 2.07 6.70 10.89
CA VAL A 26 2.53 7.68 11.89
C VAL A 26 1.70 7.60 13.17
N LEU A 27 0.37 7.55 13.07
CA LEU A 27 -0.50 7.38 14.25
C LEU A 27 -0.31 6.02 14.92
N GLY A 28 -0.08 4.95 14.15
CA GLY A 28 0.15 3.61 14.69
C GLY A 28 1.46 3.49 15.48
N GLU A 29 2.52 4.15 15.03
CA GLU A 29 3.78 4.20 15.77
C GLU A 29 3.76 5.17 16.95
N LEU A 30 3.02 6.28 16.85
CA LEU A 30 2.84 7.22 17.96
C LEU A 30 2.08 6.57 19.12
N ILE A 31 1.10 5.71 18.84
CA ILE A 31 0.39 4.90 19.85
C ILE A 31 1.33 3.85 20.49
N ASN A 32 2.36 3.41 19.76
CA ASN A 32 3.40 2.51 20.26
C ASN A 32 4.54 3.23 21.00
N GLY A 33 4.44 4.56 21.21
CA GLY A 33 5.36 5.34 22.03
C GLY A 33 6.72 5.63 21.39
N ARG A 34 6.85 5.54 20.06
CA ARG A 34 8.10 5.93 19.35
C ARG A 34 8.10 7.41 18.96
N ASP A 35 9.27 8.03 19.02
CA ASP A 35 9.52 9.43 18.66
C ASP A 35 8.88 9.85 17.33
N LEU A 36 8.41 11.11 17.25
CA LEU A 36 7.80 11.69 16.05
C LEU A 36 8.69 11.58 14.81
N LEU A 37 10.02 11.74 14.98
CA LEU A 37 11.01 11.56 13.91
C LEU A 37 11.11 10.12 13.42
N GLN A 38 11.00 9.14 14.33
CA GLN A 38 10.98 7.73 13.99
C GLN A 38 9.67 7.35 13.27
N SER A 39 8.55 7.91 13.75
CA SER A 39 7.21 7.75 13.19
C SER A 39 7.10 8.24 11.75
N ALA A 40 7.70 9.40 11.45
CA ALA A 40 7.76 9.92 10.08
C ALA A 40 8.58 9.01 9.15
N LYS A 41 9.67 8.43 9.66
CA LYS A 41 10.54 7.51 8.89
C LYS A 41 9.84 6.19 8.57
N SER A 42 9.08 5.60 9.49
CA SER A 42 8.31 4.39 9.16
C SER A 42 7.07 4.70 8.32
N GLY A 43 6.47 5.89 8.48
CA GLY A 43 5.42 6.37 7.57
C GLY A 43 5.92 6.41 6.12
N ALA A 44 7.14 6.88 5.89
CA ALA A 44 7.79 6.84 4.57
C ALA A 44 8.05 5.39 4.10
N ALA A 45 8.53 4.51 4.98
CA ALA A 45 8.73 3.09 4.66
C ALA A 45 7.42 2.37 4.30
N ALA A 46 6.31 2.71 4.96
CA ALA A 46 4.98 2.16 4.67
C ALA A 46 4.47 2.62 3.29
N LEU A 47 4.73 3.87 2.90
CA LEU A 47 4.45 4.36 1.54
C LEU A 47 5.28 3.60 0.50
N THR A 48 6.59 3.44 0.73
CA THR A 48 7.47 2.70 -0.19
C THR A 48 7.06 1.24 -0.30
N GLY A 49 6.69 0.61 0.82
CA GLY A 49 6.19 -0.76 0.86
C GLY A 49 4.84 -0.93 0.15
N MET A 50 3.93 0.03 0.30
CA MET A 50 2.65 0.03 -0.43
C MET A 50 2.89 0.18 -1.93
N LEU A 51 3.74 1.11 -2.35
CA LEU A 51 4.08 1.31 -3.75
C LEU A 51 4.72 0.05 -4.35
N SER A 52 5.70 -0.53 -3.66
CA SER A 52 6.35 -1.79 -4.03
C SER A 52 5.35 -2.95 -4.11
N GLY A 53 4.41 -3.04 -3.15
CA GLY A 53 3.36 -4.06 -3.15
C GLY A 53 2.39 -3.92 -4.32
N VAL A 54 2.07 -2.69 -4.75
CA VAL A 54 1.27 -2.45 -5.96
C VAL A 54 2.04 -2.89 -7.20
N PHE A 55 3.32 -2.53 -7.33
CA PHE A 55 4.18 -3.02 -8.42
C PHE A 55 4.21 -4.54 -8.48
N MET A 56 4.40 -5.20 -7.33
CA MET A 56 4.43 -6.65 -7.26
C MET A 56 3.08 -7.27 -7.64
N LYS A 57 1.95 -6.70 -7.19
CA LYS A 57 0.60 -7.14 -7.58
C LYS A 57 0.39 -7.06 -9.09
N VAL A 58 0.80 -5.96 -9.73
CA VAL A 58 0.70 -5.81 -11.19
C VAL A 58 1.51 -6.90 -11.89
N PHE A 59 2.73 -7.17 -11.43
CA PHE A 59 3.57 -8.23 -11.99
C PHE A 59 2.93 -9.62 -11.83
N ILE A 60 2.41 -9.93 -10.64
CA ILE A 60 1.73 -11.20 -10.36
C ILE A 60 0.50 -11.38 -11.25
N VAL A 61 -0.34 -10.35 -11.40
CA VAL A 61 -1.53 -10.40 -12.26
C VAL A 61 -1.14 -10.63 -13.72
N LEU A 62 -0.07 -9.98 -14.19
CA LEU A 62 0.43 -10.15 -15.55
C LEU A 62 0.91 -11.58 -15.81
N VAL A 63 1.69 -12.15 -14.87
CA VAL A 63 2.12 -13.55 -14.92
C VAL A 63 0.90 -14.48 -14.94
N MET A 64 -0.08 -14.24 -14.06
CA MET A 64 -1.29 -15.05 -13.96
C MET A 64 -2.06 -15.09 -15.29
N ILE A 65 -2.28 -13.93 -15.92
CA ILE A 65 -2.97 -13.81 -17.22
C ILE A 65 -2.21 -14.55 -18.31
N LEU A 66 -0.87 -14.42 -18.37
CA LEU A 66 -0.03 -15.11 -19.35
C LEU A 66 -0.13 -16.62 -19.18
N THR A 67 0.08 -17.13 -17.96
CA THR A 67 -0.02 -18.57 -17.68
C THR A 67 -1.41 -19.12 -17.96
N PHE A 68 -2.46 -18.36 -17.65
CA PHE A 68 -3.84 -18.78 -17.88
C PHE A 68 -4.18 -18.82 -19.37
N THR A 69 -3.81 -17.78 -20.14
CA THR A 69 -4.05 -17.72 -21.60
C THR A 69 -3.29 -18.82 -22.34
N ILE A 70 -2.03 -19.05 -21.97
CA ILE A 70 -1.21 -20.12 -22.55
C ILE A 70 -1.82 -21.48 -22.24
N GLY A 71 -2.21 -21.72 -20.98
CA GLY A 71 -2.88 -22.96 -20.58
C GLY A 71 -4.19 -23.21 -21.32
N MET A 72 -5.02 -22.17 -21.51
CA MET A 72 -6.29 -22.26 -22.25
C MET A 72 -6.10 -22.56 -23.74
N THR A 73 -4.98 -22.14 -24.34
CA THR A 73 -4.71 -22.35 -25.78
C THR A 73 -4.13 -23.73 -26.08
N ILE A 74 -3.48 -24.37 -25.09
CA ILE A 74 -2.84 -25.68 -25.23
C ILE A 74 -3.80 -26.82 -24.84
N GLY A 75 -4.87 -26.52 -24.11
CA GLY A 75 -5.91 -27.46 -23.67
C GLY A 75 -7.03 -27.67 -24.68
#